data_AF-A0A183JDQ3-F1
#
_entry.id   AF-A0A183JDQ3-F1
#
_cell.length_a   1.000
_cell.length_b   1.000
_cell.length_c   1.000
_cell.angle_alpha   90.00
_cell.angle_beta   90.00
_cell.angle_gamma   90.00
#
_symmetry.space_group_name_H-M   'P 1'
#
loop_
_entity.id
_entity.type
_entity.pdbx_description
1 polymer ?
#
loop_
_entity_poly.entity_id
_entity_poly.type
_entity_poly.pdbx_seq_one_letter_code
_entity_poly.pdbx_strand_id
1 'polypeptide(L)'
;MEAELQRFHKQNDQLEINITELKQKYKSVENELKLERQSTRDVESLVRRLKTDLFNVVGLIQEPKQLKAGILALYKKHIHEDMAVDATADADIQKEFFRQREHLERSVAGLRKKLARDSEVHRSDYVRIMQENVTLIQEIDNLRTELKLSRNHINDLEALLGFNRKDGNKTKQLLIQLNKSHSNSTLLETDYEQAKRILKAQQLFINTLQMKLDQSIQSNNNNNTNDLLKELQSAAYSIQTKSSSSSPPPPPPPPPITTIMTTTVTTETTQSRPYCSSMILPPINDHNNNNKSITDITDQKTFESD
;
A
#
# COMPACT_ATOMS: atom_id res chain seq x y z
N MET A 1 11.62 -47.26 -11.60
CA MET A 1 10.34 -47.90 -11.94
C MET A 1 9.16 -46.93 -11.90
N GLU A 2 8.64 -46.49 -10.75
CA GLU A 2 7.44 -45.60 -10.73
C GLU A 2 7.68 -44.23 -11.39
N ALA A 3 8.84 -43.61 -11.13
CA ALA A 3 9.24 -42.35 -11.77
C ALA A 3 9.46 -42.48 -13.30
N GLU A 4 9.89 -43.64 -13.78
CA GLU A 4 10.05 -43.91 -15.22
C GLU A 4 8.68 -44.13 -15.87
N LEU A 5 7.79 -44.87 -15.22
CA LEU A 5 6.42 -45.06 -15.67
C LEU A 5 5.67 -43.72 -15.77
N GLN A 6 5.85 -42.85 -14.77
CA GLN A 6 5.27 -41.49 -14.81
C GLN A 6 5.85 -40.64 -15.96
N ARG A 7 7.13 -40.79 -16.29
CA ARG A 7 7.73 -40.13 -17.46
C ARG A 7 7.14 -40.64 -18.77
N PHE A 8 6.96 -41.96 -18.91
CA PHE A 8 6.34 -42.55 -20.09
C PHE A 8 4.88 -42.12 -20.26
N HIS A 9 4.11 -42.04 -19.17
CA HIS A 9 2.74 -41.50 -19.23
C HIS A 9 2.73 -40.06 -19.71
N LYS A 10 3.55 -39.17 -19.12
CA LYS A 10 3.65 -37.77 -19.58
C LYS A 10 4.08 -37.66 -21.05
N GLN A 11 4.99 -38.52 -21.49
CA GLN A 11 5.42 -38.54 -22.89
C GLN A 11 4.30 -39.02 -23.81
N ASN A 12 3.55 -40.05 -23.43
CA ASN A 12 2.40 -40.53 -24.19
C ASN A 12 1.30 -39.47 -24.26
N ASP A 13 0.98 -38.81 -23.13
CA ASP A 13 0.02 -37.70 -23.10
C ASP A 13 0.44 -36.57 -24.06
N GLN A 14 1.74 -36.22 -24.04
CA GLN A 14 2.27 -35.20 -24.96
C GLN A 14 2.21 -35.64 -26.42
N LEU A 15 2.49 -36.92 -26.72
CA LEU A 15 2.37 -37.46 -28.07
C LEU A 15 0.91 -37.47 -28.53
N GLU A 16 -0.04 -37.80 -27.66
CA GLU A 16 -1.48 -37.72 -27.96
C GLU A 16 -1.91 -36.30 -28.27
N ILE A 17 -1.49 -35.32 -27.46
CA ILE A 17 -1.73 -33.90 -27.72
C ILE A 17 -1.18 -33.53 -29.11
N ASN A 18 0.09 -33.86 -29.39
CA ASN A 18 0.72 -33.56 -30.68
C ASN A 18 -0.02 -34.20 -31.86
N ILE A 19 -0.49 -35.45 -31.70
CA ILE A 19 -1.29 -36.14 -32.72
C ILE A 19 -2.60 -35.39 -32.96
N THR A 20 -3.29 -34.96 -31.90
CA THR A 20 -4.55 -34.20 -32.05
C THR A 20 -4.32 -32.85 -32.72
N GLU A 21 -3.26 -32.13 -32.35
CA GLU A 21 -2.87 -30.87 -32.98
C GLU A 21 -2.56 -31.04 -34.47
N LEU A 22 -1.76 -32.04 -34.82
CA LEU A 22 -1.42 -32.33 -36.22
C LEU A 22 -2.65 -32.71 -37.03
N LYS A 23 -3.57 -33.50 -36.47
CA LYS A 23 -4.85 -33.83 -37.12
C LYS A 23 -5.70 -32.58 -37.34
N GLN A 24 -5.76 -31.67 -36.37
CA GLN A 24 -6.49 -30.42 -36.50
C GLN A 24 -5.88 -29.51 -37.57
N LYS A 25 -4.55 -29.37 -37.58
CA LYS A 25 -3.82 -28.62 -38.62
C LYS A 25 -4.07 -29.21 -40.01
N TYR A 26 -3.95 -30.53 -40.16
CA TYR A 26 -4.23 -31.21 -41.42
C TYR A 26 -5.65 -30.92 -41.91
N LYS A 27 -6.66 -31.06 -41.04
CA LYS A 27 -8.06 -30.76 -41.38
C LYS A 27 -8.27 -29.29 -41.76
N SER A 28 -7.59 -28.37 -41.09
CA SER A 28 -7.63 -26.94 -41.43
C SER A 28 -7.10 -26.68 -42.84
N VAL A 29 -5.93 -27.22 -43.15
CA VAL A 29 -5.29 -27.07 -44.47
C VAL A 29 -6.11 -27.77 -45.56
N GLU A 30 -6.69 -28.93 -45.27
CA GLU A 30 -7.56 -29.64 -46.21
C GLU A 30 -8.81 -28.81 -46.56
N ASN A 31 -9.41 -28.15 -45.56
CA ASN A 31 -10.56 -27.27 -45.78
C ASN A 31 -10.17 -26.04 -46.61
N GLU A 32 -9.03 -25.42 -46.31
CA GLU A 32 -8.49 -24.28 -47.06
C GLU A 32 -8.23 -24.66 -48.52
N LEU A 33 -7.57 -25.79 -48.76
CA LEU A 33 -7.33 -26.32 -50.10
C LEU A 33 -8.63 -26.64 -50.84
N LYS A 34 -9.67 -27.10 -50.15
CA LYS A 34 -10.99 -27.31 -50.76
C LYS A 34 -11.64 -25.99 -51.17
N LEU A 35 -11.56 -24.96 -50.33
CA LEU A 35 -12.08 -23.63 -50.64
C LEU A 35 -11.34 -23.00 -51.82
N GLU A 36 -10.02 -23.08 -51.83
CA GLU A 36 -9.19 -22.53 -52.91
C GLU A 36 -9.47 -23.22 -54.25
N ARG A 37 -9.62 -24.55 -54.24
CA ARG A 37 -10.02 -25.32 -55.42
C ARG A 37 -11.42 -24.94 -55.92
N GLN A 38 -12.35 -24.66 -55.01
CA GLN A 38 -13.69 -24.22 -55.39
C GLN A 38 -13.64 -22.81 -56.00
N SER A 39 -12.94 -21.88 -55.37
CA SER A 39 -12.70 -20.53 -55.89
C SER A 39 -12.10 -20.56 -57.30
N THR A 40 -11.06 -21.37 -57.51
CA THR A 40 -10.44 -21.56 -58.84
C THR A 40 -11.46 -22.02 -59.87
N ARG A 41 -12.30 -23.02 -59.55
CA ARG A 41 -13.34 -23.50 -60.47
C ARG A 41 -14.39 -22.43 -60.77
N ASP A 42 -14.77 -21.64 -59.76
CA ASP A 42 -15.76 -20.59 -59.90
C ASP A 42 -15.23 -19.49 -60.83
N VAL A 43 -13.98 -19.06 -60.66
CA VAL A 43 -13.28 -18.12 -61.56
C VAL A 43 -13.16 -18.68 -62.98
N GLU A 44 -12.74 -19.93 -63.15
CA GLU A 44 -12.70 -20.55 -64.48
C GLU A 44 -14.08 -20.59 -65.14
N SER A 45 -15.14 -20.84 -64.36
CA SER A 45 -16.51 -20.82 -64.86
C SER A 45 -16.95 -19.42 -65.30
N LEU A 46 -16.56 -18.38 -64.55
CA LEU A 46 -16.79 -16.98 -64.88
C LEU A 46 -16.09 -16.63 -66.20
N VAL A 47 -14.81 -16.98 -66.34
CA VAL A 47 -14.03 -16.74 -67.56
C VAL A 47 -14.66 -17.45 -68.76
N ARG A 48 -15.12 -18.70 -68.60
CA ARG A 48 -15.81 -19.44 -69.65
C ARG A 48 -17.14 -18.79 -70.06
N ARG A 49 -17.91 -18.27 -69.09
CA ARG A 49 -19.15 -17.50 -69.36
C ARG A 49 -18.85 -16.20 -70.09
N LEU A 50 -17.87 -15.42 -69.61
CA LEU A 50 -17.44 -14.17 -70.24
C LEU A 50 -16.99 -14.40 -71.69
N LYS A 51 -16.20 -15.45 -71.94
CA LYS A 51 -15.78 -15.83 -73.30
C LYS A 51 -16.96 -16.13 -74.21
N THR A 52 -17.95 -16.87 -73.71
CA THR A 52 -19.18 -17.19 -74.46
C THR A 52 -19.98 -15.93 -74.75
N ASP A 53 -20.20 -15.08 -73.74
CA ASP A 53 -20.96 -13.84 -73.89
C ASP A 53 -20.24 -12.86 -74.84
N LEU A 54 -18.91 -12.77 -74.77
CA LEU A 54 -18.11 -11.99 -75.72
C LEU A 54 -18.24 -12.52 -77.14
N PHE A 55 -18.16 -13.84 -77.34
CA PHE A 55 -18.33 -14.47 -78.64
C PHE A 55 -19.71 -14.13 -79.25
N ASN A 56 -20.76 -14.15 -78.44
CA ASN A 56 -22.11 -13.77 -78.86
C ASN A 56 -22.19 -12.29 -79.28
N VAL A 57 -21.55 -11.38 -78.53
CA VAL A 57 -21.50 -9.95 -78.86
C VAL A 57 -20.68 -9.68 -80.13
N VAL A 58 -19.56 -10.40 -80.32
CA VAL A 58 -18.74 -10.32 -81.55
C VAL A 58 -19.53 -10.80 -82.78
N GLY A 59 -20.47 -11.73 -82.62
CA GLY A 59 -21.39 -12.12 -83.69
C GLY A 59 -22.24 -10.96 -84.25
N LEU A 60 -22.41 -9.87 -83.48
CA LEU A 60 -23.17 -8.68 -83.88
C LEU A 60 -22.29 -7.59 -84.51
N ILE A 61 -21.05 -7.90 -84.93
CA ILE A 61 -20.07 -6.90 -85.40
C ILE A 61 -20.54 -6.09 -86.62
N GLN A 62 -21.41 -6.66 -87.45
CA GLN A 62 -21.97 -5.99 -88.63
C GLN A 62 -23.12 -5.02 -88.27
N GLU A 63 -23.64 -5.08 -87.04
CA GLU A 63 -24.78 -4.30 -86.57
C GLU A 63 -24.38 -3.35 -85.42
N PRO A 64 -23.92 -2.12 -85.73
CA PRO A 64 -23.25 -1.26 -84.75
C PRO A 64 -24.15 -0.82 -83.58
N LYS A 65 -25.47 -0.70 -83.80
CA LYS A 65 -26.42 -0.34 -82.74
C LYS A 65 -26.62 -1.48 -81.75
N GLN A 66 -26.72 -2.72 -82.23
CA GLN A 66 -26.88 -3.90 -81.39
C GLN A 66 -25.59 -4.26 -80.66
N LEU A 67 -24.44 -4.11 -81.32
CA LEU A 67 -23.13 -4.30 -80.71
C LEU A 67 -22.92 -3.38 -79.49
N LYS A 68 -23.24 -2.08 -79.63
CA LYS A 68 -23.13 -1.12 -78.52
C LYS A 68 -23.99 -1.53 -77.33
N ALA A 69 -25.23 -1.97 -77.58
CA ALA A 69 -26.13 -2.44 -76.53
C ALA A 69 -25.60 -3.71 -75.85
N GLY A 70 -25.08 -4.66 -76.63
CA GLY A 70 -24.48 -5.91 -76.13
C GLY A 70 -23.24 -5.68 -75.26
N ILE A 71 -22.34 -4.77 -75.66
CA ILE A 71 -21.15 -4.42 -74.87
C ILE A 71 -21.54 -3.74 -73.55
N LEU A 72 -22.52 -2.83 -73.56
CA LEU A 72 -23.01 -2.18 -72.34
C LEU A 72 -23.63 -3.19 -71.35
N ALA A 73 -24.40 -4.15 -71.87
CA ALA A 73 -24.97 -5.23 -71.06
C ALA A 73 -23.86 -6.14 -70.48
N LEU A 74 -22.84 -6.47 -71.28
CA LEU A 74 -21.69 -7.27 -70.85
C LEU A 74 -20.91 -6.58 -69.73
N TYR A 75 -20.64 -5.27 -69.88
CA TYR A 75 -19.95 -4.44 -68.90
C TYR A 75 -20.72 -4.38 -67.57
N LYS A 76 -22.03 -4.12 -67.63
CA LYS A 76 -22.87 -4.07 -66.43
C LYS A 76 -22.87 -5.41 -65.68
N LYS A 77 -22.96 -6.52 -66.42
CA LYS A 77 -23.05 -7.87 -65.86
C LYS A 77 -21.75 -8.36 -65.21
N HIS A 78 -20.60 -8.12 -65.83
CA HIS A 78 -19.33 -8.71 -65.35
C HIS A 78 -18.42 -7.76 -64.58
N ILE A 79 -18.59 -6.44 -64.72
CA ILE A 79 -17.68 -5.46 -64.10
C ILE A 79 -18.38 -4.70 -62.96
N HIS A 80 -19.65 -4.32 -63.13
CA HIS A 80 -20.33 -3.50 -62.13
C HIS A 80 -20.71 -4.26 -60.86
N GLU A 81 -21.04 -5.56 -60.96
CA GLU A 81 -21.33 -6.40 -59.80
C GLU A 81 -20.05 -6.76 -59.01
N ASP A 82 -18.91 -6.95 -59.68
CA ASP A 82 -17.63 -7.28 -59.04
C ASP A 82 -17.08 -6.11 -58.19
N MET A 83 -17.19 -4.88 -58.69
CA MET A 83 -16.78 -3.68 -57.93
C MET A 83 -17.58 -3.49 -56.63
N ALA A 84 -18.82 -3.97 -56.56
CA ALA A 84 -19.62 -3.89 -55.35
C ALA A 84 -19.13 -4.90 -54.28
N VAL A 85 -18.67 -6.08 -54.70
CA VAL A 85 -18.11 -7.09 -53.81
C VAL A 85 -16.75 -6.64 -53.28
N ASP A 86 -15.87 -6.12 -54.12
CA ASP A 86 -14.57 -5.57 -53.70
C ASP A 86 -14.72 -4.42 -52.70
N ALA A 87 -15.68 -3.52 -52.91
CA ALA A 87 -15.97 -2.44 -51.97
C ALA A 87 -16.42 -2.95 -50.58
N THR A 88 -17.11 -4.10 -50.51
CA THR A 88 -17.47 -4.73 -49.23
C THR A 88 -16.27 -5.41 -48.57
N ALA A 89 -15.41 -6.07 -49.33
CA ALA A 89 -14.17 -6.66 -48.82
C ALA A 89 -13.23 -5.60 -48.24
N ASP A 90 -13.09 -4.45 -48.91
CA ASP A 90 -12.33 -3.31 -48.41
C ASP A 90 -12.91 -2.75 -47.10
N ALA A 91 -14.24 -2.71 -46.96
CA ALA A 91 -14.89 -2.27 -45.73
C ALA A 91 -14.62 -3.23 -44.56
N ASP A 92 -14.64 -4.54 -44.80
CA ASP A 92 -14.32 -5.56 -43.79
C ASP A 92 -12.83 -5.53 -43.40
N ILE A 93 -11.95 -5.32 -44.36
CA ILE A 93 -10.51 -5.12 -44.13
C ILE A 93 -10.29 -3.88 -43.24
N GLN A 94 -10.91 -2.75 -43.57
CA GLN A 94 -10.82 -1.52 -42.76
C GLN A 94 -11.35 -1.71 -41.33
N LYS A 95 -12.46 -2.45 -41.17
CA LYS A 95 -13.03 -2.78 -39.87
C LYS A 95 -12.08 -3.65 -39.04
N GLU A 96 -11.43 -4.62 -39.66
CA GLU A 96 -10.45 -5.48 -39.00
C GLU A 96 -9.19 -4.68 -38.60
N PHE A 97 -8.70 -3.80 -39.47
CA PHE A 97 -7.63 -2.86 -39.13
C PHE A 97 -7.98 -1.97 -37.94
N PHE A 98 -9.20 -1.43 -37.90
CA PHE A 98 -9.65 -0.61 -36.76
C PHE A 98 -9.68 -1.42 -35.47
N ARG A 99 -10.18 -2.66 -35.52
CA ARG A 99 -10.21 -3.58 -34.36
C ARG A 99 -8.81 -3.88 -33.83
N GLN A 100 -7.87 -4.16 -34.73
CA GLN A 100 -6.47 -4.43 -34.35
C GLN A 100 -5.80 -3.19 -33.76
N ARG A 101 -6.03 -2.02 -34.34
CA ARG A 101 -5.53 -0.75 -33.81
C ARG A 101 -6.07 -0.50 -32.40
N GLU A 102 -7.37 -0.65 -32.20
CA GLU A 102 -7.99 -0.48 -30.88
C GLU A 102 -7.44 -1.47 -29.84
N HIS A 103 -7.21 -2.73 -30.22
CA HIS A 103 -6.58 -3.71 -29.34
C HIS A 103 -5.17 -3.28 -28.92
N LEU A 104 -4.37 -2.80 -29.86
CA LEU A 104 -3.02 -2.29 -29.59
C LEU A 104 -3.05 -1.04 -28.71
N GLU A 105 -3.94 -0.09 -29.01
CA GLU A 105 -4.13 1.13 -28.22
C GLU A 105 -4.54 0.80 -26.77
N ARG A 106 -5.50 -0.11 -26.58
CA ARG A 106 -5.91 -0.61 -25.25
C ARG A 106 -4.75 -1.31 -24.54
N SER A 107 -3.97 -2.11 -25.25
CA SER A 107 -2.81 -2.81 -24.69
C SER A 107 -1.73 -1.83 -24.24
N VAL A 108 -1.39 -0.84 -25.06
CA VAL A 108 -0.41 0.20 -24.73
C VAL A 108 -0.90 1.05 -23.56
N ALA A 109 -2.18 1.44 -23.55
CA ALA A 109 -2.77 2.18 -22.43
C ALA A 109 -2.74 1.35 -21.13
N GLY A 110 -3.03 0.06 -21.22
CA GLY A 110 -2.93 -0.88 -20.09
C GLY A 110 -1.52 -1.01 -19.55
N LEU A 111 -0.52 -1.12 -20.43
CA LEU A 111 0.90 -1.17 -20.06
C LEU A 111 1.35 0.12 -19.39
N ARG A 112 1.00 1.29 -19.95
CA ARG A 112 1.28 2.60 -19.34
C ARG A 112 0.67 2.71 -17.94
N LYS A 113 -0.58 2.26 -17.77
CA LYS A 113 -1.25 2.25 -16.46
C LYS A 113 -0.59 1.29 -15.46
N LYS A 114 -0.14 0.12 -15.92
CA LYS A 114 0.62 -0.82 -15.09
C LYS A 114 1.94 -0.20 -14.63
N LEU A 115 2.70 0.41 -15.54
CA LEU A 115 3.98 1.06 -15.24
C LEU A 115 3.82 2.23 -14.25
N ALA A 116 2.79 3.06 -14.43
CA ALA A 116 2.51 4.16 -13.50
C ALA A 116 2.18 3.65 -12.08
N ARG A 117 1.34 2.60 -11.98
CA ARG A 117 1.05 1.97 -10.68
C ARG A 117 2.28 1.34 -10.04
N ASP A 118 3.09 0.65 -10.83
CA ASP A 118 4.30 -0.01 -10.37
C ASP A 118 5.32 1.02 -9.84
N SER A 119 5.48 2.13 -10.55
CA SER A 119 6.32 3.25 -10.13
C SER A 119 5.85 3.86 -8.82
N GLU A 120 4.53 4.02 -8.62
CA GLU A 120 3.95 4.54 -7.39
C GLU A 120 4.12 3.56 -6.21
N VAL A 121 3.89 2.27 -6.45
CA VAL A 121 4.14 1.22 -5.45
C VAL A 121 5.60 1.23 -5.04
N HIS A 122 6.54 1.23 -5.99
CA HIS A 122 7.96 1.32 -5.71
C HIS A 122 8.34 2.57 -4.93
N ARG A 123 7.77 3.74 -5.27
CA ARG A 123 7.97 4.97 -4.52
C ARG A 123 7.49 4.84 -3.07
N SER A 124 6.29 4.31 -2.86
CA SER A 124 5.71 4.12 -1.52
C SER A 124 6.51 3.11 -0.69
N ASP A 125 6.96 2.01 -1.31
CA ASP A 125 7.77 0.98 -0.68
C ASP A 125 9.15 1.49 -0.31
N TYR A 126 9.77 2.28 -1.18
CA TYR A 126 11.05 2.94 -0.91
C TYR A 126 10.97 3.81 0.34
N VAL A 127 9.93 4.66 0.45
CA VAL A 127 9.73 5.50 1.64
C VAL A 127 9.49 4.66 2.89
N ARG A 128 8.68 3.60 2.81
CA ARG A 128 8.43 2.68 3.93
C ARG A 128 9.71 2.02 4.42
N ILE A 129 10.51 1.46 3.50
CA ILE A 129 11.79 0.82 3.81
C ILE A 129 12.77 1.83 4.41
N MET A 130 12.77 3.07 3.92
CA MET A 130 13.62 4.13 4.48
C MET A 130 13.20 4.51 5.90
N GLN A 131 11.90 4.61 6.18
CA GLN A 131 11.40 4.86 7.53
C GLN A 131 11.74 3.71 8.49
N GLU A 132 11.63 2.47 8.03
CA GLU A 132 12.00 1.29 8.80
C GLU A 132 13.51 1.28 9.09
N ASN A 133 14.36 1.54 8.10
CA ASN A 133 15.80 1.65 8.30
C ASN A 133 16.17 2.76 9.30
N VAL A 134 15.53 3.92 9.24
CA VAL A 134 15.75 5.00 10.23
C VAL A 134 15.34 4.56 11.64
N THR A 135 14.20 3.88 11.76
CA THR A 135 13.71 3.37 13.05
C THR A 135 14.65 2.31 13.62
N LEU A 136 15.13 1.37 12.79
CA LEU A 136 16.10 0.35 13.17
C LEU A 136 17.45 0.96 13.59
N ILE A 137 17.93 1.98 12.87
CA ILE A 137 19.15 2.71 13.26
C ILE A 137 18.96 3.34 14.64
N GLN A 138 17.81 3.97 14.89
CA GLN A 138 17.52 4.57 16.18
C GLN A 138 17.43 3.53 17.31
N GLU A 139 16.85 2.37 17.06
CA GLU A 139 16.83 1.25 18.01
C GLU A 139 18.23 0.72 18.30
N ILE A 140 19.06 0.54 17.27
CA ILE A 140 20.47 0.13 17.43
C ILE A 140 21.22 1.14 18.29
N ASP A 141 21.02 2.44 18.06
CA ASP A 141 21.68 3.48 18.85
C ASP A 141 21.18 3.51 20.29
N ASN A 142 19.88 3.35 20.53
CA ASN A 142 19.32 3.20 21.87
C ASN A 142 19.95 2.00 22.61
N LEU A 143 19.97 0.82 21.98
CA LEU A 143 20.58 -0.38 22.55
C LEU A 143 22.08 -0.18 22.84
N ARG A 144 22.81 0.51 21.96
CA ARG A 144 24.22 0.87 22.22
C ARG A 144 24.36 1.79 23.43
N THR A 145 23.46 2.75 23.62
CA THR A 145 23.47 3.63 24.80
C THR A 145 23.13 2.89 26.08
N GLU A 146 22.11 2.02 26.08
CA GLU A 146 21.78 1.17 27.23
C GLU A 146 22.94 0.23 27.60
N LEU A 147 23.56 -0.40 26.61
CA LEU A 147 24.72 -1.27 26.83
C LEU A 147 25.87 -0.46 27.45
N LYS A 148 26.12 0.76 26.97
CA LYS A 148 27.14 1.66 27.54
C LYS A 148 26.79 2.04 28.99
N LEU A 149 25.53 2.41 29.27
CA LEU A 149 25.06 2.74 30.61
C LEU A 149 25.20 1.55 31.56
N SER A 150 24.82 0.35 31.12
CA SER A 150 24.92 -0.87 31.91
C SER A 150 26.38 -1.25 32.18
N ARG A 151 27.27 -1.11 31.19
CA ARG A 151 28.73 -1.24 31.39
C ARG A 151 29.28 -0.22 32.38
N ASN A 152 28.86 1.04 32.29
CA ASN A 152 29.27 2.08 33.24
C ASN A 152 28.76 1.75 34.65
N HIS A 153 27.52 1.30 34.79
CA HIS A 153 26.96 0.90 36.08
C HIS A 153 27.73 -0.28 36.69
N ILE A 154 28.09 -1.28 35.88
CA ILE A 154 28.97 -2.37 36.31
C ILE A 154 30.33 -1.82 36.76
N ASN A 155 30.95 -0.93 35.99
CA ASN A 155 32.24 -0.32 36.37
C ASN A 155 32.14 0.50 37.67
N ASP A 156 31.06 1.25 37.86
CA ASP A 156 30.81 2.05 39.07
C ASP A 156 30.61 1.14 40.29
N LEU A 157 29.86 0.04 40.13
CA LEU A 157 29.71 -0.98 41.16
C LEU A 157 31.03 -1.68 41.46
N GLU A 158 31.82 -2.04 40.45
CA GLU A 158 33.17 -2.58 40.62
C GLU A 158 34.08 -1.59 41.36
N ALA A 159 33.96 -0.29 41.08
CA ALA A 159 34.72 0.76 41.78
C ALA A 159 34.27 0.93 43.24
N LEU A 160 32.96 0.98 43.50
CA LEU A 160 32.36 1.07 44.84
C LEU A 160 32.67 -0.17 45.69
N LEU A 161 32.63 -1.34 45.07
CA LEU A 161 33.02 -2.60 45.69
C LEU A 161 34.55 -2.72 45.83
N GLY A 162 35.34 -1.76 45.36
CA GLY A 162 36.81 -1.81 45.49
C GLY A 162 37.47 -2.93 44.67
N PHE A 163 36.81 -3.40 43.61
CA PHE A 163 37.34 -4.35 42.62
C PHE A 163 38.19 -3.66 41.54
N ASN A 164 38.59 -2.41 41.75
CA ASN A 164 39.67 -1.81 40.97
C ASN A 164 40.91 -2.71 41.04
N ARG A 165 41.45 -3.09 39.89
CA ARG A 165 42.51 -4.10 39.68
C ARG A 165 43.80 -3.92 40.51
N LYS A 166 43.93 -2.81 41.26
CA LYS A 166 45.06 -2.52 42.16
C LYS A 166 44.81 -2.90 43.63
N ASP A 167 43.57 -3.01 44.11
CA ASP A 167 43.23 -3.27 45.52
C ASP A 167 42.37 -4.54 45.77
N GLY A 168 42.16 -5.36 44.73
CA GLY A 168 41.27 -6.53 44.76
C GLY A 168 41.59 -7.59 45.84
N ASN A 169 42.78 -7.58 46.45
CA ASN A 169 43.13 -8.49 47.54
C ASN A 169 42.63 -8.03 48.92
N LYS A 170 42.58 -6.71 49.19
CA LYS A 170 42.05 -6.16 50.46
C LYS A 170 40.52 -6.28 50.50
N THR A 171 39.89 -6.02 49.37
CA THR A 171 38.44 -6.16 49.17
C THR A 171 37.95 -7.59 49.38
N LYS A 172 38.67 -8.59 48.82
CA LYS A 172 38.34 -10.02 49.03
C LYS A 172 38.41 -10.41 50.50
N GLN A 173 39.37 -9.89 51.27
CA GLN A 173 39.47 -10.16 52.71
C GLN A 173 38.30 -9.54 53.49
N LEU A 174 37.88 -8.32 53.15
CA LEU A 174 36.72 -7.66 53.79
C LEU A 174 35.39 -8.38 53.49
N LEU A 175 35.19 -8.88 52.27
CA LEU A 175 33.99 -9.65 51.89
C LEU A 175 33.87 -10.98 52.67
N ILE A 176 34.99 -11.68 52.88
CA ILE A 176 35.03 -12.90 53.69
C ILE A 176 34.66 -12.62 55.15
N GLN A 177 35.08 -11.46 55.67
CA GLN A 177 34.79 -11.03 57.04
C GLN A 177 33.33 -10.56 57.21
N LEU A 178 32.76 -9.90 56.20
CA LEU A 178 31.34 -9.51 56.17
C LEU A 178 30.39 -10.71 56.01
N ASN A 179 30.76 -11.72 55.23
CA ASN A 179 29.97 -12.96 55.11
C ASN A 179 29.95 -13.74 56.44
N LYS A 180 31.06 -13.77 57.17
CA LYS A 180 31.09 -14.25 58.57
C LYS A 180 30.21 -13.44 59.52
N SER A 181 29.96 -12.17 59.20
CA SER A 181 29.15 -11.24 60.02
C SER A 181 27.65 -11.29 59.68
N HIS A 182 27.27 -11.78 58.49
CA HIS A 182 25.87 -11.90 58.04
C HIS A 182 25.04 -12.91 58.84
N SER A 183 25.68 -13.80 59.61
CA SER A 183 24.98 -14.65 60.60
C SER A 183 24.25 -13.84 61.70
N ASN A 184 24.49 -12.52 61.80
CA ASN A 184 23.88 -11.64 62.81
C ASN A 184 22.95 -10.55 62.21
N SER A 185 22.54 -10.63 60.94
CA SER A 185 21.62 -9.65 60.31
C SER A 185 20.14 -9.94 60.63
N THR A 186 19.80 -10.17 61.91
CA THR A 186 18.42 -10.34 62.37
C THR A 186 17.69 -9.01 62.61
N LEU A 187 18.43 -7.92 62.84
CA LEU A 187 17.86 -6.62 63.21
C LEU A 187 17.15 -5.89 62.05
N LEU A 188 17.72 -5.94 60.84
CA LEU A 188 17.14 -5.26 59.68
C LEU A 188 15.87 -5.98 59.18
N GLU A 189 15.84 -7.31 59.31
CA GLU A 189 14.68 -8.14 59.01
C GLU A 189 13.53 -7.85 59.98
N THR A 190 13.82 -7.64 61.27
CA THR A 190 12.81 -7.30 62.27
C THR A 190 12.23 -5.90 62.07
N ASP A 191 13.07 -4.93 61.71
CA ASP A 191 12.61 -3.55 61.46
C ASP A 191 11.74 -3.47 60.21
N TYR A 192 12.07 -4.24 59.16
CA TYR A 192 11.27 -4.36 57.95
C TYR A 192 9.90 -5.01 58.21
N GLU A 193 9.86 -6.10 58.97
CA GLU A 193 8.60 -6.75 59.37
C GLU A 193 7.75 -5.85 60.28
N GLN A 194 8.37 -5.05 61.15
CA GLN A 194 7.67 -4.07 61.97
C GLN A 194 7.04 -2.95 61.12
N ALA A 195 7.79 -2.40 60.16
CA ALA A 195 7.26 -1.38 59.25
C ALA A 195 6.06 -1.90 58.42
N LYS A 196 6.14 -3.15 57.95
CA LYS A 196 5.06 -3.81 57.22
C LYS A 196 3.78 -4.00 58.05
N ARG A 197 3.91 -4.30 59.35
CA ARG A 197 2.76 -4.38 60.28
C ARG A 197 2.10 -3.02 60.50
N ILE A 198 2.89 -1.95 60.65
CA ILE A 198 2.39 -0.59 60.85
C ILE A 198 1.60 -0.13 59.61
N LEU A 199 2.14 -0.36 58.41
CA LEU A 199 1.46 -0.01 57.17
C LEU A 199 0.10 -0.72 57.04
N LYS A 200 0.04 -2.02 57.37
CA LYS A 200 -1.21 -2.79 57.35
C LYS A 200 -2.24 -2.27 58.35
N ALA A 201 -1.81 -1.84 59.53
CA ALA A 201 -2.70 -1.25 60.53
C ALA A 201 -3.27 0.10 60.07
N GLN A 202 -2.46 0.94 59.42
CA GLN A 202 -2.91 2.20 58.85
C GLN A 202 -3.94 2.00 57.73
N GLN A 203 -3.72 1.02 56.84
CA GLN A 203 -4.66 0.68 55.78
C GLN A 203 -6.05 0.31 56.32
N LEU A 204 -6.10 -0.48 57.40
CA LEU A 204 -7.35 -0.87 58.05
C LEU A 204 -8.06 0.32 58.70
N PHE A 205 -7.31 1.26 59.27
CA PHE A 205 -7.86 2.49 59.84
C PHE A 205 -8.47 3.39 58.76
N ILE A 206 -7.79 3.55 57.62
CA ILE A 206 -8.32 4.30 56.48
C ILE A 206 -9.61 3.68 55.97
N ASN A 207 -9.67 2.35 55.82
CA ASN A 207 -10.90 1.67 55.39
C ASN A 207 -12.05 1.85 56.39
N THR A 208 -11.79 1.79 57.70
CA THR A 208 -12.82 2.01 58.72
C THR A 208 -13.29 3.46 58.76
N LEU A 209 -12.40 4.42 58.52
CA LEU A 209 -12.79 5.83 58.36
C LEU A 209 -13.64 6.06 57.11
N GLN A 210 -13.29 5.43 55.99
CA GLN A 210 -14.10 5.48 54.76
C GLN A 210 -15.49 4.89 54.99
N MET A 211 -15.60 3.73 55.64
CA MET A 211 -16.91 3.16 55.98
C MET A 211 -17.73 4.06 56.91
N LYS A 212 -17.10 4.73 57.89
CA LYS A 212 -17.80 5.70 58.74
C LYS A 212 -18.26 6.94 57.96
N LEU A 213 -17.45 7.40 57.01
CA LEU A 213 -17.82 8.51 56.13
C LEU A 213 -19.02 8.14 55.26
N ASP A 214 -18.99 6.95 54.64
CA ASP A 214 -20.08 6.44 53.81
C ASP A 214 -21.36 6.22 54.63
N GLN A 215 -21.25 5.73 55.86
CA GLN A 215 -22.38 5.55 56.77
C GLN A 215 -22.97 6.89 57.24
N SER A 216 -22.14 7.92 57.41
CA SER A 216 -22.59 9.28 57.71
C SER A 216 -23.29 9.90 56.51
N ILE A 217 -22.80 9.68 55.28
CA ILE A 217 -23.41 10.14 54.04
C ILE A 217 -24.77 9.44 53.82
N GLN A 218 -24.86 8.14 54.09
CA GLN A 218 -26.13 7.39 53.98
C GLN A 218 -27.16 7.77 55.06
N SER A 219 -26.72 8.06 56.29
CA SER A 219 -27.63 8.56 57.35
C SER A 219 -28.21 9.93 57.02
N ASN A 220 -27.47 10.77 56.29
CA ASN A 220 -27.93 12.10 55.88
C ASN A 220 -28.97 12.04 54.73
N ASN A 221 -28.98 10.96 53.95
CA ASN A 221 -29.90 10.79 52.82
C ASN A 221 -31.28 10.20 53.19
N ASN A 222 -31.44 9.62 54.38
CA ASN A 222 -32.67 8.87 54.75
C ASN A 222 -33.64 9.62 55.68
N ASN A 223 -33.33 10.84 56.13
CA ASN A 223 -34.27 11.64 56.92
C ASN A 223 -35.01 12.64 56.03
N ASN A 224 -36.29 12.31 55.79
CA ASN A 224 -37.28 13.06 55.03
C ASN A 224 -37.17 14.58 55.28
N THR A 225 -36.83 15.33 54.24
CA THR A 225 -36.59 16.79 54.23
C THR A 225 -37.78 17.64 54.68
N ASN A 226 -38.95 17.03 54.86
CA ASN A 226 -40.19 17.71 55.22
C ASN A 226 -40.33 17.97 56.74
N ASP A 227 -39.68 17.19 57.60
CA ASP A 227 -39.75 17.41 59.05
C ASP A 227 -38.75 18.48 59.53
N LEU A 228 -37.60 18.59 58.84
CA LEU A 228 -36.60 19.63 59.10
C LEU A 228 -37.14 21.04 58.79
N LEU A 229 -38.00 21.17 57.78
CA LEU A 229 -38.63 22.44 57.41
C LEU A 229 -39.59 22.92 58.50
N LYS A 230 -40.32 21.99 59.14
CA LYS A 230 -41.23 22.29 60.26
C LYS A 230 -40.48 22.71 61.52
N GLU A 231 -39.34 22.08 61.80
CA GLU A 231 -38.53 22.37 62.99
C GLU A 231 -37.68 23.65 62.83
N LEU A 232 -37.20 23.95 61.61
CA LEU A 232 -36.53 25.23 61.32
C LEU A 232 -37.50 26.41 61.37
N GLN A 233 -38.76 26.22 60.97
CA GLN A 233 -39.77 27.27 61.01
C GLN A 233 -40.30 27.55 62.43
N SER A 234 -40.31 26.55 63.32
CA SER A 234 -40.59 26.75 64.75
C SER A 234 -39.40 27.37 65.49
N ALA A 235 -38.16 27.02 65.13
CA ALA A 235 -36.96 27.61 65.71
C ALA A 235 -36.75 29.08 65.29
N ALA A 236 -37.09 29.45 64.06
CA ALA A 236 -36.94 30.82 63.55
C ALA A 236 -37.84 31.86 64.26
N TYR A 237 -38.96 31.44 64.86
CA TYR A 237 -39.80 32.34 65.69
C TYR A 237 -39.27 32.55 67.11
N SER A 238 -38.27 31.78 67.55
CA SER A 238 -37.70 31.87 68.92
C SER A 238 -36.40 32.70 68.98
N ILE A 239 -35.73 32.93 67.85
CA ILE A 239 -34.41 33.61 67.79
C ILE A 239 -34.57 35.11 67.45
N GLN A 240 -35.47 35.81 68.16
CA GLN A 240 -35.43 37.27 68.26
C GLN A 240 -34.91 37.77 69.62
N THR A 241 -34.46 36.87 70.51
CA THR A 241 -33.73 37.31 71.70
C THR A 241 -32.45 36.51 71.87
N LYS A 242 -31.34 37.25 71.92
CA LYS A 242 -29.98 36.90 72.37
C LYS A 242 -28.97 36.56 71.26
N SER A 243 -28.13 37.56 70.96
CA SER A 243 -26.64 37.53 70.86
C SER A 243 -25.97 36.41 70.04
N SER A 244 -24.90 36.57 69.25
CA SER A 244 -23.91 37.61 69.00
C SER A 244 -22.84 36.99 68.08
N SER A 245 -22.13 37.83 67.33
CA SER A 245 -20.73 37.68 66.85
C SER A 245 -20.31 36.58 65.85
N SER A 246 -19.94 37.06 64.65
CA SER A 246 -18.68 36.85 63.91
C SER A 246 -18.31 35.47 63.33
N SER A 247 -18.06 35.44 62.00
CA SER A 247 -16.72 35.34 61.35
C SER A 247 -16.82 34.74 59.90
N PRO A 248 -15.74 34.56 59.09
CA PRO A 248 -15.51 35.21 57.78
C PRO A 248 -15.52 34.23 56.56
N PRO A 249 -15.30 34.70 55.30
CA PRO A 249 -15.65 33.96 54.08
C PRO A 249 -14.49 33.19 53.40
N PRO A 250 -14.80 32.19 52.53
CA PRO A 250 -13.83 31.49 51.69
C PRO A 250 -13.76 32.04 50.23
N PRO A 251 -12.66 31.77 49.49
CA PRO A 251 -12.46 32.23 48.11
C PRO A 251 -12.96 31.27 47.01
N PRO A 252 -13.23 31.77 45.78
CA PRO A 252 -13.78 31.00 44.66
C PRO A 252 -12.77 30.58 43.55
N PRO A 253 -13.15 29.63 42.66
CA PRO A 253 -12.34 29.11 41.54
C PRO A 253 -12.56 29.86 40.19
N PRO A 254 -11.72 29.61 39.16
CA PRO A 254 -11.62 30.44 37.95
C PRO A 254 -12.48 29.96 36.75
N PRO A 255 -12.81 30.87 35.79
CA PRO A 255 -13.53 30.56 34.56
C PRO A 255 -12.63 30.50 33.28
N PRO A 256 -13.17 30.04 32.13
CA PRO A 256 -12.41 29.70 30.93
C PRO A 256 -12.25 30.85 29.92
N ILE A 257 -11.30 30.66 29.00
CA ILE A 257 -10.85 31.62 27.98
C ILE A 257 -11.37 31.23 26.60
N THR A 258 -11.82 32.22 25.82
CA THR A 258 -11.80 32.13 24.34
C THR A 258 -11.43 33.48 23.70
N THR A 259 -10.33 33.43 22.94
CA THR A 259 -9.88 34.12 21.70
C THR A 259 -10.74 35.28 21.15
N ILE A 260 -10.16 36.41 20.69
CA ILE A 260 -9.69 36.65 19.30
C ILE A 260 -8.91 38.00 19.21
N MET A 261 -7.83 37.98 18.38
CA MET A 261 -7.14 39.00 17.51
C MET A 261 -7.28 40.52 17.80
N THR A 262 -6.34 41.44 17.51
CA THR A 262 -5.43 41.58 16.35
C THR A 262 -4.43 42.75 16.57
N THR A 263 -3.21 42.59 16.04
CA THR A 263 -2.33 43.56 15.31
C THR A 263 -1.60 44.77 15.93
N THR A 264 -0.36 44.89 15.43
CA THR A 264 0.56 46.04 15.25
C THR A 264 1.37 46.51 16.46
N VAL A 265 2.65 46.93 16.42
CA VAL A 265 3.74 47.04 15.42
C VAL A 265 5.00 47.49 16.22
N THR A 266 6.21 47.05 15.84
CA THR A 266 7.59 47.59 16.17
C THR A 266 8.04 47.64 17.66
N THR A 267 9.27 47.33 18.07
CA THR A 267 10.63 47.66 17.58
C THR A 267 11.68 46.65 18.12
N GLU A 268 12.74 46.39 17.33
CA GLU A 268 14.19 46.32 17.68
C GLU A 268 14.68 45.59 18.95
N THR A 269 15.84 44.93 19.08
CA THR A 269 17.00 44.52 18.27
C THR A 269 17.84 43.66 19.24
N THR A 270 18.50 42.59 18.75
CA THR A 270 19.84 42.05 19.10
C THR A 270 19.94 40.52 19.28
N GLN A 271 20.61 39.92 18.29
CA GLN A 271 21.67 38.90 18.36
C GLN A 271 21.50 37.64 19.23
N SER A 272 21.42 36.47 18.57
CA SER A 272 22.57 35.55 18.43
C SER A 272 22.18 34.28 17.65
N ARG A 273 23.13 33.74 16.87
CA ARG A 273 23.01 32.64 15.90
C ARG A 273 22.79 31.27 16.57
N PRO A 274 22.26 30.29 15.82
CA PRO A 274 22.88 28.98 15.75
C PRO A 274 23.20 28.51 14.33
N TYR A 275 24.15 27.58 14.29
CA TYR A 275 24.96 27.10 13.19
C TYR A 275 24.23 26.37 12.05
N CYS A 276 24.81 26.52 10.84
CA CYS A 276 24.61 25.71 9.63
C CYS A 276 24.95 24.23 9.85
N SER A 277 24.18 23.35 9.18
CA SER A 277 24.76 22.33 8.30
C SER A 277 23.69 21.78 7.34
N SER A 278 23.59 22.37 6.16
CA SER A 278 22.86 21.83 5.01
C SER A 278 23.84 21.07 4.12
N MET A 279 23.75 19.74 4.08
CA MET A 279 24.33 18.96 2.99
C MET A 279 23.22 18.67 1.97
N ILE A 280 23.26 19.46 0.91
CA ILE A 280 22.54 19.26 -0.34
C ILE A 280 23.10 17.99 -0.99
N LEU A 281 22.25 16.98 -1.21
CA LEU A 281 22.55 15.86 -2.10
C LEU A 281 22.01 16.18 -3.51
N PRO A 282 22.74 15.82 -4.58
CA PRO A 282 22.41 16.25 -5.94
C PRO A 282 21.20 15.50 -6.53
N PRO A 283 20.55 16.06 -7.58
CA PRO A 283 19.41 15.44 -8.24
C PRO A 283 19.82 14.18 -9.00
N ILE A 284 18.94 13.18 -9.00
CA ILE A 284 19.03 12.00 -9.87
C ILE A 284 18.94 12.47 -11.32
N ASN A 285 20.00 12.21 -12.08
CA ASN A 285 20.11 12.57 -13.49
C ASN A 285 19.19 11.68 -14.32
N ASP A 286 17.98 12.14 -14.64
CA ASP A 286 17.16 11.60 -15.72
C ASP A 286 17.80 11.97 -17.06
N HIS A 287 18.80 11.19 -17.48
CA HIS A 287 19.31 11.19 -18.85
C HIS A 287 19.25 9.76 -19.38
N ASN A 288 18.09 9.37 -19.89
CA ASN A 288 18.04 8.39 -20.97
C ASN A 288 16.97 8.79 -21.99
N ASN A 289 17.19 9.94 -22.61
CA ASN A 289 16.51 10.34 -23.83
C ASN A 289 17.31 9.78 -25.01
N ASN A 290 17.14 8.48 -25.30
CA ASN A 290 17.60 7.87 -26.53
C ASN A 290 16.40 7.62 -27.46
N ASN A 291 15.77 8.72 -27.88
CA ASN A 291 15.13 8.75 -29.20
C ASN A 291 16.24 8.83 -30.25
N LYS A 292 16.76 7.67 -30.65
CA LYS A 292 17.46 7.54 -31.93
C LYS A 292 16.46 7.04 -32.95
N SER A 293 16.05 7.94 -33.83
CA SER A 293 15.37 7.63 -35.08
C SER A 293 16.08 6.48 -35.78
N ILE A 294 15.41 5.34 -35.92
CA ILE A 294 15.73 4.34 -36.93
C ILE A 294 14.83 4.70 -38.11
N THR A 295 15.31 5.62 -38.93
CA THR A 295 14.85 5.83 -40.30
C THR A 295 15.96 5.30 -41.21
N ASP A 296 15.54 4.46 -42.15
CA ASP A 296 16.20 4.12 -43.41
C ASP A 296 17.47 3.24 -43.36
N ILE A 297 17.25 1.93 -43.51
CA ILE A 297 18.08 1.10 -44.41
C ILE A 297 17.14 0.24 -45.26
N THR A 298 16.86 0.75 -46.46
CA THR A 298 16.30 -0.01 -47.58
C THR A 298 17.47 -0.71 -48.26
N ASP A 299 17.69 -2.00 -47.95
CA ASP A 299 18.58 -2.83 -48.78
C ASP A 299 17.72 -3.69 -49.70
N GLN A 300 17.53 -3.17 -50.91
CA GLN A 300 17.26 -3.97 -52.10
C GLN A 300 18.49 -4.86 -52.33
N LYS A 301 18.34 -6.18 -52.11
CA LYS A 301 19.23 -7.17 -52.73
C LYS A 301 18.49 -7.91 -53.82
N THR A 302 18.90 -7.53 -55.02
CA THR A 302 18.70 -8.11 -56.33
C THR A 302 18.76 -9.64 -56.34
N PHE A 303 17.80 -10.19 -57.10
CA PHE A 303 17.88 -11.49 -57.74
C PHE A 303 19.24 -11.71 -58.43
N GLU A 304 19.88 -12.83 -58.14
CA GLU A 304 20.74 -13.51 -59.11
C GLU A 304 20.21 -14.92 -59.29
N SER A 305 20.01 -15.26 -60.56
CA SER A 305 19.61 -16.55 -61.08
C SER A 305 20.84 -17.43 -61.24
N ASP A 306 20.71 -18.70 -60.85
CA ASP A 306 21.27 -19.88 -61.51
C ASP A 306 20.46 -21.12 -61.10
#